data_AF-A0A956RQ17-F1
#
_entry.id   AF-A0A956RQ17-F1
#
_cell.length_a   1.000
_cell.length_b   1.000
_cell.length_c   1.000
_cell.angle_alpha   90.00
_cell.angle_beta   90.00
_cell.angle_gamma   90.00
#
_symmetry.space_group_name_H-M   'P 1'
#
loop_
_entity.id
_entity.type
_entity.pdbx_description
1 polymer ?
#
loop_
_entity_poly.entity_id
_entity_poly.type
_entity_poly.pdbx_seq_one_letter_code
_entity_poly.pdbx_strand_id
1 'polypeptide(L)'
;NLEAAGADLVFLRNIDNIEAEHPVRAPHIYRERLAGVLLAVEEEIGQLLHRLETDVADERLLREAFAFVERTLCRTVAPSIHREPLSAQVGYLIGQLSRPLRVCGMVPNAGEPGGGPFWVRHGDGSTSIQIVEKTQIQVQDPTQRALLEAATHFNPVDLVCSLKGRDGRPYRLAGFVDAESGLITEKTAAGRVLRALEWPGLWNGAMARWNTVFVELPLETFNPVKTVLDLLRPAHRG
;
A
#
# COMPACT_ATOMS: atom_id res chain seq x y z
N ASN A 1 0.69 -3.34 -17.13
CA ASN A 1 1.11 -1.97 -16.79
C ASN A 1 -0.12 -1.23 -16.27
N LEU A 2 -0.09 -0.74 -15.02
CA LEU A 2 -1.24 -0.07 -14.36
C LEU A 2 -1.66 1.21 -15.08
N GLU A 3 -0.71 2.00 -15.56
CA GLU A 3 -0.99 3.27 -16.25
C GLU A 3 -1.84 3.05 -17.52
N ALA A 4 -1.63 1.92 -18.21
CA ALA A 4 -2.34 1.59 -19.44
C ALA A 4 -3.81 1.18 -19.20
N ALA A 5 -4.23 0.95 -17.95
CA ALA A 5 -5.60 0.55 -17.65
C ALA A 5 -6.62 1.66 -17.96
N GLY A 6 -6.23 2.94 -17.87
CA GLY A 6 -7.10 4.09 -18.15
C GLY A 6 -8.30 4.26 -17.20
N ALA A 7 -8.49 3.35 -16.26
CA ALA A 7 -9.60 3.31 -15.31
C ALA A 7 -9.44 4.34 -14.19
N ASP A 8 -10.56 4.77 -13.60
CA ASP A 8 -10.57 5.62 -12.41
C ASP A 8 -10.19 4.83 -11.16
N LEU A 9 -10.74 3.61 -11.05
CA LEU A 9 -10.41 2.64 -10.00
C LEU A 9 -9.85 1.35 -10.62
N VAL A 10 -8.77 0.84 -10.02
CA VAL A 10 -8.15 -0.42 -10.41
C VAL A 10 -8.15 -1.38 -9.23
N PHE A 11 -8.71 -2.57 -9.42
CA PHE A 11 -8.65 -3.66 -8.45
C PHE A 11 -7.46 -4.56 -8.78
N LEU A 12 -6.58 -4.78 -7.81
CA LEU A 12 -5.44 -5.68 -7.93
C LEU A 12 -5.66 -6.89 -7.04
N ARG A 13 -5.54 -8.07 -7.65
CA ARG A 13 -5.71 -9.37 -7.01
C ARG A 13 -4.56 -10.30 -7.33
N ASN A 14 -4.18 -11.12 -6.36
CA ASN A 14 -3.31 -12.26 -6.66
C ASN A 14 -4.08 -13.30 -7.48
N ILE A 15 -3.42 -13.88 -8.49
CA ILE A 15 -4.01 -14.90 -9.37
C ILE A 15 -4.28 -16.21 -8.62
N ASP A 16 -3.50 -16.48 -7.58
CA ASP A 16 -3.63 -17.71 -6.79
C ASP A 16 -4.83 -17.66 -5.83
N ASN A 17 -5.44 -16.49 -5.61
CA ASN A 17 -6.62 -16.35 -4.74
C ASN A 17 -7.90 -16.70 -5.52
N ILE A 18 -8.21 -18.00 -5.58
CA ILE A 18 -9.28 -18.56 -6.42
C ILE A 18 -10.53 -18.81 -5.59
N GLU A 19 -11.67 -18.33 -6.05
CA GLU A 19 -12.99 -18.59 -5.46
C GLU A 19 -13.75 -19.57 -6.37
N ALA A 20 -14.53 -20.50 -5.79
CA ALA A 20 -15.42 -21.36 -6.59
C ALA A 20 -16.55 -20.52 -7.22
N GLU A 21 -17.01 -20.89 -8.42
CA GLU A 21 -17.96 -20.13 -9.26
C GLU A 21 -19.36 -19.89 -8.65
N HIS A 22 -19.70 -20.52 -7.52
CA HIS A 22 -21.02 -20.40 -6.87
C HIS A 22 -20.98 -19.57 -5.58
N PRO A 23 -22.04 -18.79 -5.29
CA PRO A 23 -21.91 -17.38 -5.01
C PRO A 23 -21.41 -17.14 -3.59
N VAL A 24 -20.11 -17.00 -3.43
CA VAL A 24 -19.56 -16.41 -2.22
C VAL A 24 -19.81 -14.89 -2.30
N ARG A 25 -20.99 -14.44 -1.83
CA ARG A 25 -21.33 -13.00 -1.76
C ARG A 25 -20.35 -12.21 -0.88
N ALA A 26 -19.67 -12.87 0.05
CA ALA A 26 -18.81 -12.23 1.03
C ALA A 26 -17.58 -11.52 0.43
N PRO A 27 -16.70 -12.14 -0.38
CA PRO A 27 -15.55 -11.44 -0.97
C PRO A 27 -15.91 -10.22 -1.81
N HIS A 28 -17.04 -10.25 -2.52
CA HIS A 28 -17.51 -9.11 -3.31
C HIS A 28 -17.87 -7.89 -2.43
N ILE A 29 -18.54 -8.12 -1.29
CA ILE A 29 -18.92 -7.01 -0.39
C ILE A 29 -17.70 -6.32 0.21
N TYR A 30 -16.63 -7.08 0.50
CA TYR A 30 -15.40 -6.50 1.04
C TYR A 30 -14.68 -5.64 0.00
N ARG A 31 -14.67 -6.04 -1.27
CA ARG A 31 -14.11 -5.23 -2.35
C ARG A 31 -14.87 -3.92 -2.55
N GLU A 32 -16.20 -3.96 -2.50
CA GLU A 32 -17.04 -2.76 -2.53
C GLU A 32 -16.75 -1.84 -1.33
N ARG A 33 -16.55 -2.42 -0.14
CA ARG A 33 -16.16 -1.65 1.06
C ARG A 33 -14.78 -1.02 0.93
N LEU A 34 -13.79 -1.74 0.40
CA LEU A 34 -12.45 -1.17 0.14
C LEU A 34 -12.54 0.00 -0.85
N ALA A 35 -13.36 -0.13 -1.91
CA ALA A 35 -13.61 0.95 -2.85
C ALA A 35 -14.31 2.14 -2.18
N GLY A 36 -15.29 1.88 -1.30
CA GLY A 36 -15.94 2.93 -0.50
C GLY A 36 -14.97 3.69 0.41
N VAL A 37 -14.06 2.98 1.09
CA VAL A 37 -12.98 3.60 1.87
C VAL A 37 -12.08 4.45 0.98
N LEU A 38 -11.71 3.93 -0.20
CA LEU A 38 -10.86 4.66 -1.13
C LEU A 38 -11.51 5.97 -1.57
N LEU A 39 -12.77 5.92 -2.00
CA LEU A 39 -13.50 7.09 -2.45
C LEU A 39 -13.67 8.14 -1.34
N ALA A 40 -13.94 7.71 -0.09
CA ALA A 40 -14.03 8.61 1.05
C ALA A 40 -12.70 9.32 1.33
N VAL A 41 -11.58 8.59 1.28
CA VAL A 41 -10.23 9.15 1.49
C VAL A 41 -9.84 10.08 0.33
N GLU A 42 -10.18 9.72 -0.90
CA GLU A 42 -9.95 10.55 -2.09
C GLU A 42 -10.74 11.86 -2.04
N GLU A 43 -12.00 11.81 -1.57
CA GLU A 43 -12.82 13.00 -1.37
C GLU A 43 -12.21 13.95 -0.33
N GLU A 44 -11.78 13.43 0.82
CA GLU A 44 -11.14 14.23 1.88
C GLU A 44 -9.80 14.83 1.40
N ILE A 45 -9.00 14.07 0.64
CA ILE A 45 -7.81 14.58 -0.04
C ILE A 45 -8.17 15.75 -0.98
N GLY A 46 -9.22 15.59 -1.78
CA GLY A 46 -9.69 16.61 -2.71
C GLY A 46 -10.10 17.91 -2.03
N GLN A 47 -10.84 17.81 -0.93
CA GLN A 47 -11.27 18.95 -0.12
C GLN A 47 -10.08 19.69 0.52
N LEU A 48 -9.13 18.95 1.09
CA LEU A 48 -7.92 19.54 1.67
C LEU A 48 -7.05 20.21 0.61
N LEU A 49 -6.85 19.56 -0.55
CA LEU A 49 -6.10 20.15 -1.67
C LEU A 49 -6.75 21.43 -2.17
N HIS A 50 -8.07 21.47 -2.31
CA HIS A 50 -8.79 22.67 -2.72
C HIS A 50 -8.51 23.83 -1.76
N ARG A 51 -8.73 23.62 -0.46
CA ARG A 51 -8.53 24.65 0.57
C ARG A 51 -7.07 25.11 0.66
N LEU A 52 -6.12 24.20 0.57
CA LEU A 52 -4.68 24.54 0.63
C LEU A 52 -4.22 25.43 -0.54
N GLU A 53 -4.91 25.39 -1.67
CA GLU A 53 -4.56 26.15 -2.86
C GLU A 53 -5.36 27.46 -3.01
N THR A 54 -6.60 27.49 -2.54
CA THR A 54 -7.50 28.64 -2.72
C THR A 54 -7.58 29.54 -1.51
N ASP A 55 -7.48 28.97 -0.31
CA ASP A 55 -7.64 29.74 0.92
C ASP A 55 -6.32 30.40 1.30
N VAL A 56 -6.41 31.50 2.05
CA VAL A 56 -5.25 31.97 2.80
C VAL A 56 -4.99 30.94 3.89
N ALA A 57 -4.07 30.01 3.62
CA ALA A 57 -3.76 28.91 4.52
C ALA A 57 -3.33 29.45 5.89
N ASP A 58 -4.16 29.18 6.89
CA ASP A 58 -3.90 29.49 8.28
C ASP A 58 -3.36 28.27 9.03
N GLU A 59 -2.89 28.48 10.26
CA GLU A 59 -2.37 27.37 11.07
C GLU A 59 -3.42 26.29 11.35
N ARG A 60 -4.71 26.63 11.32
CA ARG A 60 -5.79 25.68 11.58
C ARG A 60 -5.91 24.69 10.43
N LEU A 61 -5.93 25.17 9.18
CA LEU A 61 -5.92 24.33 8.00
C LEU A 61 -4.66 23.44 7.94
N LEU A 62 -3.49 23.99 8.27
CA LEU A 62 -2.26 23.19 8.31
C LEU A 62 -2.35 22.07 9.35
N ARG A 63 -2.81 22.36 10.57
CA ARG A 63 -3.00 21.34 11.61
C ARG A 63 -3.96 20.24 11.17
N GLU A 64 -5.05 20.62 10.51
CA GLU A 64 -6.03 19.68 9.96
C GLU A 64 -5.39 18.77 8.89
N ALA A 65 -4.69 19.34 7.93
CA ALA A 65 -4.04 18.60 6.84
C ALA A 65 -2.90 17.69 7.35
N PHE A 66 -2.06 18.16 8.29
CA PHE A 66 -1.05 17.31 8.93
C PHE A 66 -1.70 16.16 9.71
N ALA A 67 -2.76 16.44 10.47
CA ALA A 67 -3.47 15.40 11.22
C ALA A 67 -4.08 14.35 10.27
N PHE A 68 -4.61 14.74 9.11
CA PHE A 68 -5.09 13.81 8.10
C PHE A 68 -3.97 12.91 7.54
N VAL A 69 -2.83 13.50 7.18
CA VAL A 69 -1.66 12.75 6.67
C VAL A 69 -1.14 11.77 7.73
N GLU A 70 -1.10 12.17 9.00
CA GLU A 70 -0.60 11.33 10.09
C GLU A 70 -1.58 10.23 10.49
N ARG A 71 -2.87 10.55 10.63
CA ARG A 71 -3.87 9.63 11.19
C ARG A 71 -4.51 8.75 10.13
N THR A 72 -4.89 9.32 9.00
CA THR A 72 -5.61 8.60 7.93
C THR A 72 -4.64 7.91 6.99
N LEU A 73 -3.58 8.61 6.56
CA LEU A 73 -2.59 8.05 5.63
C LEU A 73 -1.42 7.35 6.34
N CYS A 74 -1.44 7.32 7.69
CA CYS A 74 -0.42 6.71 8.53
C CYS A 74 1.01 7.06 8.05
N ARG A 75 1.24 8.35 7.85
CA ARG A 75 2.53 8.89 7.41
C ARG A 75 2.95 10.03 8.31
N THR A 76 4.13 9.93 8.92
CA THR A 76 4.74 11.08 9.57
C THR A 76 5.47 11.92 8.53
N VAL A 77 5.65 13.19 8.82
CA VAL A 77 6.37 14.14 7.97
C VAL A 77 7.76 14.39 8.54
N ALA A 78 8.69 14.88 7.72
CA ALA A 78 10.01 15.23 8.22
C ALA A 78 9.89 16.31 9.31
N PRO A 79 10.44 16.13 10.54
CA PRO A 79 10.22 17.08 11.64
C PRO A 79 10.64 18.53 11.34
N SER A 80 11.56 18.71 10.39
CA SER A 80 11.98 20.03 9.90
C SER A 80 10.83 20.82 9.28
N ILE A 81 9.84 20.16 8.67
CA ILE A 81 8.77 20.85 7.92
C ILE A 81 7.96 21.78 8.82
N HIS A 82 7.75 21.42 10.09
CA HIS A 82 6.99 22.23 11.02
C HIS A 82 7.67 23.57 11.39
N ARG A 83 8.96 23.71 11.06
CA ARG A 83 9.74 24.93 11.29
C ARG A 83 9.86 25.80 10.04
N GLU A 84 9.37 25.32 8.90
CA GLU A 84 9.41 26.05 7.64
C GLU A 84 8.31 27.14 7.59
N PRO A 85 8.46 28.16 6.75
CA PRO A 85 7.39 29.15 6.51
C PRO A 85 6.08 28.49 6.08
N LEU A 86 4.94 29.11 6.39
CA LEU A 86 3.61 28.57 6.07
C LEU A 86 3.47 28.16 4.60
N SER A 87 3.98 28.97 3.67
CA SER A 87 3.93 28.68 2.23
C SER A 87 4.69 27.40 1.86
N ALA A 88 5.82 27.12 2.51
CA ALA A 88 6.58 25.90 2.31
C ALA A 88 5.85 24.68 2.90
N GLN A 89 5.20 24.83 4.05
CA GLN A 89 4.36 23.77 4.65
C GLN A 89 3.16 23.44 3.75
N VAL A 90 2.50 24.45 3.18
CA VAL A 90 1.41 24.27 2.20
C VAL A 90 1.90 23.50 0.97
N GLY A 91 3.01 23.94 0.37
CA GLY A 91 3.58 23.27 -0.80
C GLY A 91 3.95 21.82 -0.53
N TYR A 92 4.50 21.54 0.67
CA TYR A 92 4.79 20.18 1.11
C TYR A 92 3.52 19.34 1.23
N LEU A 93 2.49 19.82 1.92
CA LEU A 93 1.22 19.10 2.09
C LEU A 93 0.55 18.82 0.75
N ILE A 94 0.52 19.79 -0.17
CA ILE A 94 0.02 19.58 -1.54
C ILE A 94 0.78 18.45 -2.22
N GLY A 95 2.11 18.40 -2.11
CA GLY A 95 2.94 17.33 -2.66
C GLY A 95 2.74 15.96 -2.00
N GLN A 96 2.35 15.92 -0.72
CA GLN A 96 2.02 14.68 0.00
C GLN A 96 0.62 14.15 -0.37
N LEU A 97 -0.34 15.05 -0.58
CA LEU A 97 -1.72 14.71 -0.91
C LEU A 97 -1.89 14.38 -2.40
N SER A 98 -1.12 15.03 -3.29
CA SER A 98 -1.16 14.83 -4.75
C SER A 98 -0.37 13.60 -5.19
N ARG A 99 -0.78 12.42 -4.72
CA ARG A 99 -0.13 11.12 -4.99
C ARG A 99 -1.17 10.06 -5.34
N PRO A 100 -0.79 9.00 -6.08
CA PRO A 100 -1.65 7.85 -6.26
C PRO A 100 -2.07 7.26 -4.91
N LEU A 101 -3.29 6.75 -4.81
CA LEU A 101 -3.87 6.20 -3.60
C LEU A 101 -4.08 4.70 -3.75
N ARG A 102 -3.74 3.93 -2.72
CA ARG A 102 -4.12 2.52 -2.59
C ARG A 102 -4.76 2.26 -1.23
N VAL A 103 -5.84 1.50 -1.24
CA VAL A 103 -6.42 0.89 -0.06
C VAL A 103 -6.13 -0.60 -0.14
N CYS A 104 -5.42 -1.13 0.86
CA CYS A 104 -4.97 -2.52 0.87
C CYS A 104 -5.73 -3.29 1.94
N GLY A 105 -6.42 -4.35 1.53
CA GLY A 105 -6.90 -5.38 2.43
C GLY A 105 -5.74 -6.08 3.13
N MET A 106 -5.90 -6.33 4.42
CA MET A 106 -4.97 -7.05 5.28
C MET A 106 -5.72 -8.14 6.01
N VAL A 107 -5.24 -9.38 5.97
CA VAL A 107 -5.90 -10.49 6.68
C VAL A 107 -4.98 -11.02 7.80
N PRO A 108 -5.54 -11.64 8.85
CA PRO A 108 -4.74 -12.22 9.93
C PRO A 108 -3.66 -13.18 9.40
N ASN A 109 -2.46 -13.08 9.97
CA ASN A 109 -1.33 -13.90 9.57
C ASN A 109 -1.48 -15.33 10.10
N ALA A 110 -1.72 -16.27 9.18
CA ALA A 110 -1.79 -17.71 9.46
C ALA A 110 -0.48 -18.46 9.13
N GLY A 111 0.64 -17.74 9.00
CA GLY A 111 1.95 -18.31 8.63
C GLY A 111 2.20 -18.37 7.13
N GLU A 112 1.41 -17.64 6.34
CA GLU A 112 1.51 -17.61 4.88
C GLU A 112 2.73 -16.77 4.43
N PRO A 113 3.49 -17.23 3.42
CA PRO A 113 4.56 -16.42 2.84
C PRO A 113 3.98 -15.24 2.05
N GLY A 114 4.53 -14.05 2.27
CA GLY A 114 4.13 -12.82 1.59
C GLY A 114 4.63 -11.57 2.29
N GLY A 115 4.20 -10.41 1.79
CA GLY A 115 4.45 -9.12 2.42
C GLY A 115 3.45 -8.80 3.52
N GLY A 116 3.91 -8.11 4.57
CA GLY A 116 3.07 -7.66 5.69
C GLY A 116 3.04 -6.14 5.84
N PRO A 117 2.11 -5.60 6.65
CA PRO A 117 2.06 -4.17 6.95
C PRO A 117 3.16 -3.79 7.94
N PHE A 118 4.08 -2.91 7.53
CA PHE A 118 5.15 -2.41 8.39
C PHE A 118 5.35 -0.90 8.23
N TRP A 119 5.89 -0.27 9.28
CA TRP A 119 6.40 1.09 9.20
C TRP A 119 7.79 1.11 8.59
N VAL A 120 7.97 1.87 7.52
CA VAL A 120 9.27 2.13 6.91
C VAL A 120 9.70 3.54 7.25
N ARG A 121 10.95 3.69 7.71
CA ARG A 121 11.59 4.97 7.97
C ARG A 121 12.39 5.40 6.74
N HIS A 122 12.18 6.64 6.32
CA HIS A 122 12.85 7.26 5.18
C HIS A 122 14.09 8.04 5.61
N GLY A 123 14.96 8.36 4.65
CA GLY A 123 16.22 9.08 4.92
C GLY A 123 16.05 10.49 5.47
N ASP A 124 14.89 11.12 5.25
CA ASP A 124 14.54 12.45 5.79
C ASP A 124 13.96 12.38 7.22
N GLY A 125 13.91 11.19 7.81
CA GLY A 125 13.35 10.94 9.15
C GLY A 125 11.84 10.76 9.19
N SER A 126 11.13 10.92 8.06
CA SER A 126 9.72 10.61 7.96
C SER A 126 9.48 9.10 8.00
N THR A 127 8.24 8.69 8.28
CA THR A 127 7.83 7.28 8.28
C THR A 127 6.54 7.11 7.50
N SER A 128 6.36 5.97 6.86
CA SER A 128 5.09 5.60 6.23
C SER A 128 4.83 4.11 6.35
N ILE A 129 3.55 3.73 6.38
CA ILE A 129 3.16 2.33 6.25
C ILE A 129 3.43 1.80 4.83
N GLN A 130 3.97 0.59 4.74
CA GLN A 130 4.29 -0.11 3.50
C GLN A 130 3.93 -1.60 3.62
N ILE A 131 3.73 -2.24 2.47
CA ILE A 131 3.72 -3.70 2.40
C ILE A 131 5.18 -4.11 2.20
N VAL A 132 5.79 -4.76 3.19
CA VAL A 132 7.21 -5.13 3.17
C VAL A 132 7.34 -6.63 3.13
N GLU A 133 8.14 -7.14 2.20
CA GLU A 133 8.43 -8.56 2.11
C GLU A 133 9.45 -8.99 3.18
N LYS A 134 9.30 -10.20 3.70
CA LYS A 134 10.22 -10.77 4.71
C LYS A 134 11.70 -10.69 4.30
N THR A 135 12.00 -10.81 3.01
CA THR A 135 13.35 -10.75 2.44
C THR A 135 14.01 -9.36 2.59
N GLN A 136 13.21 -8.31 2.77
CA GLN A 136 13.69 -6.94 2.99
C GLN A 136 13.96 -6.63 4.47
N ILE A 137 13.62 -7.56 5.37
CA ILE A 137 13.79 -7.40 6.82
C ILE A 137 15.09 -8.09 7.25
N GLN A 138 15.93 -7.36 7.98
CA GLN A 138 17.20 -7.88 8.49
C GLN A 138 16.97 -8.78 9.70
N VAL A 139 16.70 -10.06 9.46
CA VAL A 139 16.38 -11.04 10.53
C VAL A 139 17.51 -11.29 11.54
N GLN A 140 18.74 -10.89 11.21
CA GLN A 140 19.89 -10.89 12.09
C GLN A 140 19.87 -9.74 13.11
N ASP A 141 19.12 -8.67 12.83
CA ASP A 141 18.82 -7.61 13.79
C ASP A 141 17.71 -8.11 14.74
N PRO A 142 17.98 -8.28 16.04
CA PRO A 142 17.00 -8.78 16.99
C PRO A 142 15.74 -7.91 17.08
N THR A 143 15.86 -6.59 16.87
CA THR A 143 14.73 -5.67 16.90
C THR A 143 13.83 -5.89 15.70
N GLN A 144 14.39 -5.97 14.49
CA GLN A 144 13.61 -6.24 13.28
C GLN A 144 13.00 -7.65 13.28
N ARG A 145 13.73 -8.64 13.81
CA ARG A 145 13.22 -9.98 14.01
C ARG A 145 12.00 -10.00 14.93
N ALA A 146 12.07 -9.32 16.08
CA ALA A 146 10.95 -9.24 17.01
C ALA A 146 9.72 -8.57 16.38
N LEU A 147 9.92 -7.52 15.56
CA LEU A 147 8.82 -6.87 14.82
C LEU A 147 8.18 -7.81 13.79
N LEU A 148 8.99 -8.60 13.08
CA LEU A 148 8.48 -9.61 12.15
C LEU A 148 7.70 -10.71 12.87
N GLU A 149 8.20 -11.19 14.00
CA GLU A 149 7.52 -12.23 14.81
C GLU A 149 6.22 -11.71 15.45
N ALA A 150 6.14 -10.40 15.73
CA ALA A 150 4.94 -9.74 16.24
C ALA A 150 3.92 -9.37 15.15
N ALA A 151 4.23 -9.59 13.86
CA ALA A 151 3.34 -9.20 12.76
C ALA A 151 2.04 -10.01 12.78
N THR A 152 0.92 -9.33 13.01
CA THR A 152 -0.41 -9.94 13.16
C THR A 152 -1.13 -10.17 11.83
N HIS A 153 -0.70 -9.51 10.76
CA HIS A 153 -1.39 -9.48 9.47
C HIS A 153 -0.42 -9.68 8.30
N PHE A 154 -0.95 -10.09 7.16
CA PHE A 154 -0.25 -10.05 5.88
C PHE A 154 -1.17 -9.52 4.77
N ASN A 155 -0.58 -9.13 3.64
CA ASN A 155 -1.31 -8.63 2.49
C ASN A 155 -1.62 -9.77 1.50
N PRO A 156 -2.89 -10.12 1.25
CA PRO A 156 -3.28 -11.13 0.27
C PRO A 156 -3.23 -10.61 -1.19
N VAL A 157 -2.72 -9.39 -1.39
CA VAL A 157 -2.87 -8.62 -2.63
C VAL A 157 -4.35 -8.44 -2.97
N ASP A 158 -5.15 -7.90 -2.06
CA ASP A 158 -6.49 -7.37 -2.40
C ASP A 158 -6.45 -5.85 -2.23
N LEU A 159 -6.22 -5.14 -3.34
CA LEU A 159 -6.03 -3.69 -3.34
C LEU A 159 -7.02 -3.02 -4.27
N VAL A 160 -7.47 -1.84 -3.86
CA VAL A 160 -8.16 -0.88 -4.73
C VAL A 160 -7.24 0.33 -4.87
N CYS A 161 -7.05 0.80 -6.10
CA CYS A 161 -6.14 1.88 -6.42
C CYS A 161 -6.85 3.00 -7.19
N SER A 162 -6.57 4.25 -6.84
CA SER A 162 -6.85 5.43 -7.67
C SER A 162 -5.54 5.90 -8.30
N LEU A 163 -5.57 6.03 -9.63
CA LEU A 163 -4.41 6.35 -10.47
C LEU A 163 -4.48 7.76 -11.06
N LYS A 164 -5.52 8.53 -10.73
CA LYS A 164 -5.76 9.86 -11.28
C LYS A 164 -5.75 10.90 -10.17
N GLY A 165 -5.28 12.10 -10.50
CA GLY A 165 -5.47 13.26 -9.64
C GLY A 165 -6.91 13.73 -9.68
N ARG A 166 -7.27 14.63 -8.76
CA ARG A 166 -8.59 15.28 -8.72
C ARG A 166 -8.99 16.00 -10.02
N ASP A 167 -8.02 16.37 -10.85
CA ASP A 167 -8.23 16.99 -12.16
C ASP A 167 -8.52 15.97 -13.27
N GLY A 168 -8.66 14.69 -12.90
CA GLY A 168 -8.88 13.57 -13.81
C GLY A 168 -7.63 13.14 -14.58
N ARG A 169 -6.47 13.79 -14.35
CA ARG A 169 -5.24 13.44 -15.07
C ARG A 169 -4.57 12.22 -14.43
N PRO A 170 -4.10 11.26 -15.23
CA PRO A 170 -3.37 10.12 -14.70
C PRO A 170 -2.04 10.56 -14.11
N TYR A 171 -1.69 10.01 -12.96
CA TYR A 171 -0.35 10.13 -12.40
C TYR A 171 0.65 9.36 -13.27
N ARG A 172 1.86 9.90 -13.40
CA ARG A 172 3.02 9.15 -13.89
C ARG A 172 3.57 8.31 -12.74
N LEU A 173 3.15 7.06 -12.63
CA LEU A 173 3.45 6.13 -11.54
C LEU A 173 4.96 5.92 -11.35
N ALA A 174 5.75 6.00 -12.42
CA ALA A 174 7.21 5.96 -12.35
C ALA A 174 7.82 7.03 -11.43
N GLY A 175 7.15 8.18 -11.25
CA GLY A 175 7.58 9.23 -10.31
C GLY A 175 7.38 8.88 -8.83
N PHE A 176 6.62 7.82 -8.54
CA PHE A 176 6.27 7.38 -7.19
C PHE A 176 6.95 6.05 -6.79
N VAL A 177 7.85 5.55 -7.65
CA VAL A 177 8.70 4.39 -7.38
C VAL A 177 9.87 4.80 -6.49
N ASP A 178 10.21 3.95 -5.54
CA ASP A 178 11.53 3.99 -4.92
C ASP A 178 12.52 3.22 -5.79
N ALA A 179 13.41 3.93 -6.49
CA ALA A 179 14.37 3.31 -7.40
C ALA A 179 15.58 2.71 -6.67
N GLU A 180 15.77 3.03 -5.39
CA GLU A 180 16.83 2.47 -4.56
C GLU A 180 16.39 1.15 -3.92
N SER A 181 15.08 0.85 -3.94
CA SER A 181 14.57 -0.45 -3.53
C SER A 181 14.76 -1.48 -4.66
N GLY A 182 14.80 -2.74 -4.26
CA GLY A 182 14.97 -3.87 -5.15
C GLY A 182 15.23 -5.12 -4.35
N LEU A 183 15.07 -6.28 -4.98
CA LEU A 183 15.34 -7.55 -4.33
C LEU A 183 16.41 -8.30 -5.11
N ILE A 184 17.43 -8.79 -4.41
CA ILE A 184 18.37 -9.74 -5.00
C ILE A 184 17.92 -11.14 -4.59
N THR A 185 17.46 -11.92 -5.57
CA THR A 185 17.10 -13.32 -5.35
C THR A 185 18.22 -14.23 -5.81
N GLU A 186 18.46 -15.31 -5.06
CA GLU A 186 19.40 -16.36 -5.43
C GLU A 186 18.63 -17.60 -5.85
N LYS A 187 18.93 -18.11 -7.04
CA LYS A 187 18.32 -19.34 -7.58
C LYS A 187 19.42 -20.28 -8.02
N THR A 188 19.31 -21.55 -7.65
CA THR A 188 20.21 -22.59 -8.16
C THR A 188 19.63 -23.15 -9.45
N ALA A 189 20.35 -23.00 -10.56
CA ALA A 189 19.99 -23.59 -11.84
C ALA A 189 21.19 -24.36 -12.40
N ALA A 190 20.98 -25.63 -12.76
CA ALA A 190 22.02 -26.53 -13.29
C ALA A 190 23.29 -26.58 -12.44
N GLY A 191 23.14 -26.62 -11.11
CA GLY A 191 24.27 -26.67 -10.16
C GLY A 191 25.05 -25.36 -9.98
N ARG A 192 24.59 -24.25 -10.59
CA ARG A 192 25.20 -22.92 -10.43
C ARG A 192 24.25 -22.01 -9.65
N VAL A 193 24.83 -21.22 -8.74
CA VAL A 193 24.10 -20.14 -8.07
C VAL A 193 23.98 -18.96 -9.05
N LEU A 194 22.74 -18.58 -9.35
CA LEU A 194 22.40 -17.39 -10.11
C LEU A 194 21.87 -16.34 -9.15
N ARG A 195 22.35 -15.10 -9.30
CA ARG A 195 21.83 -13.94 -8.58
C ARG A 195 21.04 -13.10 -9.58
N ALA A 196 19.77 -12.86 -9.30
CA ALA A 196 18.91 -12.01 -10.10
C ALA A 196 18.58 -10.74 -9.32
N LEU A 197 18.69 -9.59 -9.98
CA LEU A 197 18.17 -8.33 -9.45
C LEU A 197 16.74 -8.16 -9.94
N GLU A 198 15.81 -8.18 -9.00
CA GLU A 198 14.39 -7.88 -9.22
C GLU A 198 14.16 -6.40 -8.95
N TRP A 199 13.70 -5.71 -9.98
CA TRP A 199 13.32 -4.30 -9.91
C TRP A 199 12.15 -4.09 -8.94
N PRO A 200 11.93 -2.84 -8.48
CA PRO A 200 10.78 -2.52 -7.65
C PRO A 200 9.48 -3.02 -8.26
N GLY A 201 8.76 -3.78 -7.45
CA GLY A 201 7.44 -4.36 -7.70
C GLY A 201 6.48 -4.01 -6.56
N LEU A 202 5.34 -4.69 -6.49
CA LEU A 202 4.23 -4.35 -5.59
C LEU A 202 4.67 -4.25 -4.11
N TRP A 203 5.45 -5.24 -3.65
CA TRP A 203 5.89 -5.35 -2.26
C TRP A 203 7.28 -4.77 -2.01
N ASN A 204 8.05 -4.47 -3.07
CA ASN A 204 9.43 -3.99 -2.98
C ASN A 204 9.63 -2.65 -3.70
N GLY A 205 8.68 -1.72 -3.54
CA GLY A 205 8.89 -0.28 -3.72
C GLY A 205 8.36 0.37 -5.00
N ALA A 206 7.69 -0.37 -5.90
CA ALA A 206 7.01 0.24 -7.05
C ALA A 206 5.89 1.22 -6.63
N MET A 207 5.37 1.05 -5.42
CA MET A 207 4.32 1.89 -4.82
C MET A 207 4.80 2.60 -3.54
N ALA A 208 6.10 2.74 -3.34
CA ALA A 208 6.66 3.26 -2.09
C ALA A 208 6.14 4.65 -1.74
N ARG A 209 5.95 5.52 -2.74
CA ARG A 209 5.51 6.91 -2.53
C ARG A 209 4.01 7.10 -2.73
N TRP A 210 3.20 6.04 -2.66
CA TRP A 210 1.74 6.15 -2.78
C TRP A 210 1.11 6.51 -1.43
N ASN A 211 -0.03 7.19 -1.45
CA ASN A 211 -0.90 7.27 -0.29
C ASN A 211 -1.49 5.89 -0.03
N THR A 212 -1.38 5.41 1.21
CA THR A 212 -1.70 4.02 1.56
C THR A 212 -2.62 4.02 2.76
N VAL A 213 -3.68 3.21 2.70
CA VAL A 213 -4.56 2.92 3.83
C VAL A 213 -4.68 1.40 3.95
N PHE A 214 -4.57 0.88 5.17
CA PHE A 214 -4.74 -0.54 5.45
C PHE A 214 -6.09 -0.79 6.11
N VAL A 215 -6.78 -1.82 5.62
CA VAL A 215 -8.10 -2.24 6.12
C VAL A 215 -8.03 -3.71 6.49
N GLU A 216 -8.35 -4.03 7.73
CA GLU A 216 -8.47 -5.42 8.16
C GLU A 216 -9.66 -6.09 7.45
N LEU A 217 -9.42 -7.26 6.89
CA LEU A 217 -10.40 -8.11 6.23
C LEU A 217 -10.47 -9.47 6.95
N PRO A 218 -11.64 -10.11 6.96
CA PRO A 218 -11.76 -11.47 7.45
C PRO A 218 -10.89 -12.45 6.65
N LEU A 219 -10.35 -13.47 7.34
CA LEU A 219 -9.50 -14.49 6.72
C LEU A 219 -10.20 -15.23 5.57
N GLU A 220 -11.53 -15.38 5.61
CA GLU A 220 -12.35 -16.00 4.55
C GLU A 220 -12.28 -15.30 3.18
N THR A 221 -11.81 -14.04 3.14
CA THR A 221 -11.56 -13.32 1.88
C THR A 221 -10.28 -13.79 1.16
N PHE A 222 -9.50 -14.66 1.81
CA PHE A 222 -8.23 -15.17 1.31
C PHE A 222 -8.23 -16.71 1.19
N ASN A 223 -8.32 -17.18 -0.05
CA ASN A 223 -8.37 -18.59 -0.45
C ASN A 223 -7.30 -18.90 -1.50
N PRO A 224 -6.01 -18.96 -1.12
CA PRO A 224 -4.93 -19.22 -2.06
C PRO A 224 -4.87 -20.70 -2.46
N VAL A 225 -4.60 -20.97 -3.73
CA VAL A 225 -4.29 -22.30 -4.27
C VAL A 225 -2.83 -22.31 -4.73
N LYS A 226 -1.95 -22.90 -3.91
CA LYS A 226 -0.51 -23.02 -4.21
C LYS A 226 -0.12 -24.43 -4.65
N THR A 227 -0.90 -25.42 -4.22
CA THR A 227 -0.73 -26.84 -4.51
C THR A 227 -2.06 -27.47 -4.90
N VAL A 228 -2.02 -28.62 -5.59
CA VAL A 228 -3.24 -29.36 -5.94
C VAL A 228 -4.06 -29.75 -4.70
N LEU A 229 -3.41 -29.97 -3.55
CA LEU A 229 -4.09 -30.30 -2.29
C LEU A 229 -4.89 -29.12 -1.72
N ASP A 230 -4.56 -27.88 -2.08
CA ASP A 230 -5.30 -26.70 -1.59
C ASP A 230 -6.73 -26.69 -2.14
N LEU A 231 -6.98 -27.27 -3.32
CA LEU A 231 -8.33 -27.45 -3.88
C LEU A 231 -9.23 -28.35 -3.01
N LEU A 232 -8.64 -29.12 -2.09
CA LEU A 232 -9.41 -29.90 -1.12
C LEU A 232 -9.89 -29.05 0.05
N ARG A 233 -9.59 -27.76 0.18
CA ARG A 233 -10.14 -26.93 1.25
C ARG A 233 -11.63 -26.65 1.01
N PRO A 234 -12.46 -26.49 2.07
CA PRO A 234 -13.89 -26.23 1.91
C PRO A 234 -14.22 -25.06 0.99
N ALA A 235 -13.39 -24.01 0.98
CA ALA A 235 -13.57 -22.82 0.14
C ALA A 235 -13.53 -23.09 -1.38
N HIS A 236 -12.97 -24.23 -1.82
CA HIS A 236 -12.86 -24.60 -3.23
C HIS A 236 -13.73 -25.81 -3.59
N ARG A 237 -14.49 -26.36 -2.62
CA ARG A 237 -15.42 -27.46 -2.86
C ARG A 237 -16.79 -26.84 -3.18
N GLY A 238 -17.21 -26.94 -4.45
CA GLY A 238 -18.54 -26.56 -4.92
C GLY A 238 -19.63 -27.51 -4.46
#